data_AF-A0A8J7NGE5-F1
#
_entry.id   AF-A0A8J7NGE5-F1
#
_cell.length_a   1.000
_cell.length_b   1.000
_cell.length_c   1.000
_cell.angle_alpha   90.00
_cell.angle_beta   90.00
_cell.angle_gamma   90.00
#
_symmetry.space_group_name_H-M   'P 1'
#
loop_
_entity.id
_entity.type
_entity.pdbx_description
1 polymer ?
#
loop_
_entity_poly.entity_id
_entity_poly.type
_entity_poly.pdbx_seq_one_letter_code
_entity_poly.pdbx_strand_id
1 'polypeptide(L)'
;FHFQGSTCLENGSYLLNYVGCAKCNQRDFVMIDNRVTEDDDGEEIVTYDHVCKNCHHIVARHEYTFSVVDEYQEYTMLCMLCGKAEDSISVLPDDPRQTAPLF
;
A
#
# COMPACT_ATOMS: atom_id res chain seq x y z
N PHE A 1 6.24 11.27 -2.53
CA PHE A 1 5.36 10.31 -1.84
C PHE A 1 4.83 10.95 -0.57
N HIS A 2 3.53 10.87 -0.28
CA HIS A 2 2.96 11.29 1.01
C HIS A 2 3.09 10.14 2.01
N PHE A 3 3.54 10.40 3.23
CA PHE A 3 3.70 9.36 4.25
C PHE A 3 2.36 9.14 4.97
N GLN A 4 1.80 7.92 4.93
CA GLN A 4 0.49 7.60 5.52
C GLN A 4 0.56 7.10 6.98
N GLY A 5 1.72 7.18 7.64
CA GLY A 5 1.90 6.51 8.93
C GLY A 5 2.06 5.00 8.72
N SER A 6 1.30 4.20 9.46
CA SER A 6 1.33 2.73 9.43
C SER A 6 0.31 2.08 8.48
N THR A 7 -0.47 2.86 7.72
CA THR A 7 -1.50 2.29 6.83
C THR A 7 -0.91 1.77 5.53
N CYS A 8 -0.73 0.44 5.45
CA CYS A 8 -0.32 -0.27 4.25
C CYS A 8 -1.55 -0.92 3.59
N LEU A 9 -1.91 -0.47 2.38
CA LEU A 9 -3.09 -0.97 1.66
C LEU A 9 -2.67 -2.03 0.64
N GLU A 10 -3.19 -3.26 0.76
CA GLU A 10 -3.06 -4.27 -0.31
C GLU A 10 -3.99 -3.98 -1.51
N ASN A 11 -5.08 -3.21 -1.30
CA ASN A 11 -6.13 -2.97 -2.28
C ASN A 11 -6.67 -1.54 -2.21
N GLY A 12 -7.29 -1.08 -3.30
CA GLY A 12 -8.06 0.16 -3.35
C GLY A 12 -7.31 1.32 -3.98
N SER A 13 -7.71 2.56 -3.68
CA SER A 13 -7.09 3.78 -4.20
C SER A 13 -7.33 4.92 -3.23
N TYR A 14 -6.30 5.65 -2.82
CA TYR A 14 -6.46 6.78 -1.91
C TYR A 14 -6.84 8.06 -2.67
N LEU A 15 -8.12 8.17 -3.05
CA LEU A 15 -8.62 9.24 -3.91
C LEU A 15 -8.54 10.65 -3.30
N LEU A 16 -8.32 10.76 -1.98
CA LEU A 16 -8.07 12.05 -1.33
C LEU A 16 -6.79 12.71 -1.87
N ASN A 17 -5.79 11.92 -2.29
CA ASN A 17 -4.58 12.42 -2.94
C ASN A 17 -4.75 12.66 -4.45
N TYR A 18 -5.91 12.29 -5.03
CA TYR A 18 -6.12 12.38 -6.47
C TYR A 18 -6.67 13.74 -6.90
N VAL A 19 -5.80 14.53 -7.53
CA VAL A 19 -6.15 15.85 -8.10
C VAL A 19 -6.73 15.72 -9.51
N GLY A 20 -6.33 14.69 -10.27
CA GLY A 20 -6.82 14.43 -11.62
C GLY A 20 -5.76 13.75 -12.50
N CYS A 21 -6.18 13.25 -13.66
CA CYS A 21 -5.26 12.63 -14.61
C CYS A 21 -4.49 13.70 -15.39
N ALA A 22 -3.15 13.68 -15.33
CA ALA A 22 -2.31 14.63 -16.05
C ALA A 22 -2.42 14.55 -17.60
N LYS A 23 -3.02 13.48 -18.14
CA LYS A 23 -3.14 13.27 -19.60
C LYS A 23 -4.45 13.78 -20.18
N CYS A 24 -5.58 13.61 -19.48
CA CYS A 24 -6.89 14.04 -19.96
C CYS A 24 -7.53 15.14 -19.10
N ASN A 25 -6.88 15.55 -18.01
CA ASN A 25 -7.33 16.53 -17.03
C ASN A 25 -8.67 16.23 -16.35
N GLN A 26 -9.17 15.00 -16.49
CA GLN A 26 -10.36 14.56 -15.79
C GLN A 26 -10.03 14.10 -14.38
N ARG A 27 -10.91 14.45 -13.44
CA ARG A 27 -10.87 14.03 -12.04
C ARG A 27 -11.99 13.03 -11.76
N ASP A 28 -12.02 11.99 -12.57
CA ASP A 28 -12.96 10.89 -12.48
C ASP A 28 -12.38 9.71 -11.69
N PHE A 29 -13.09 8.59 -11.67
CA PHE A 29 -12.64 7.38 -11.02
C PHE A 29 -11.32 6.84 -11.58
N VAL A 30 -10.52 6.26 -10.68
CA VAL A 30 -9.31 5.51 -10.98
C VAL A 30 -9.65 4.02 -10.86
N MET A 31 -9.28 3.25 -11.88
CA MET A 31 -9.45 1.79 -11.94
C MET A 31 -8.16 1.10 -11.49
N ILE A 32 -8.27 -0.16 -11.11
CA ILE A 32 -7.11 -1.02 -10.82
C ILE A 32 -6.97 -1.99 -12.00
N ASP A 33 -5.77 -2.14 -12.52
CA ASP A 33 -5.44 -3.06 -13.62
C ASP A 33 -4.08 -3.74 -13.39
N ASN A 34 -3.78 -4.78 -14.18
CA ASN A 34 -2.51 -5.53 -14.14
C ASN A 34 -2.11 -6.01 -12.73
N ARG A 35 -3.08 -6.46 -11.91
CA ARG A 35 -2.77 -6.99 -10.58
C ARG A 35 -1.98 -8.29 -10.71
N VAL A 36 -0.84 -8.35 -10.03
CA VAL A 36 0.02 -9.52 -9.88
C VAL A 36 0.29 -9.74 -8.39
N THR A 37 0.26 -10.99 -7.97
CA THR A 37 0.66 -11.42 -6.64
C THR A 37 1.78 -12.44 -6.80
N GLU A 38 2.89 -12.20 -6.13
CA GLU A 38 4.07 -13.06 -6.07
C GLU A 38 4.26 -13.50 -4.62
N ASP A 39 4.48 -14.79 -4.39
CA ASP A 39 4.69 -15.38 -3.07
C ASP A 39 5.97 -16.21 -3.13
N ASP A 40 7.00 -15.81 -2.39
CA ASP A 40 8.30 -16.48 -2.33
C ASP A 40 8.85 -16.48 -0.90
N ASP A 41 9.13 -17.68 -0.39
CA ASP A 41 9.82 -17.93 0.90
C ASP A 41 9.33 -17.10 2.12
N GLY A 42 8.01 -16.86 2.21
CA GLY A 42 7.41 -16.10 3.33
C GLY A 42 7.31 -14.59 3.11
N GLU A 43 7.59 -14.11 1.90
CA GLU A 43 7.30 -12.77 1.40
C GLU A 43 6.19 -12.83 0.33
N GLU A 44 5.13 -12.04 0.52
CA GLU A 44 4.08 -11.79 -0.46
C GLU A 44 4.20 -10.37 -1.00
N ILE A 45 4.33 -10.25 -2.32
CA ILE A 45 4.35 -8.97 -3.03
C ILE A 45 3.11 -8.85 -3.90
N VAL A 46 2.34 -7.79 -3.69
CA VAL A 46 1.19 -7.42 -4.51
C VAL A 46 1.52 -6.16 -5.30
N THR A 47 1.48 -6.26 -6.63
CA THR A 47 1.64 -5.10 -7.51
C THR A 47 0.42 -4.89 -8.38
N TYR A 48 0.03 -3.63 -8.60
CA TYR A 48 -1.02 -3.27 -9.56
C TYR A 48 -0.89 -1.83 -10.05
N ASP A 49 -1.52 -1.53 -11.17
CA ASP A 49 -1.55 -0.20 -11.75
C ASP A 49 -2.87 0.52 -11.42
N HIS A 50 -2.76 1.77 -11.01
CA HIS A 50 -3.88 2.70 -10.98
C HIS A 50 -4.06 3.31 -12.38
N VAL A 51 -5.23 3.16 -12.98
CA VAL A 51 -5.51 3.56 -14.36
C VAL A 51 -6.65 4.57 -14.41
N CYS A 52 -6.46 5.69 -15.11
CA CYS A 52 -7.53 6.67 -15.33
C CYS A 52 -8.65 6.05 -16.17
N LYS A 53 -9.88 6.06 -15.65
CA LYS A 53 -11.06 5.51 -16.35
C LYS A 53 -11.30 6.12 -17.73
N ASN A 54 -10.96 7.40 -17.93
CA ASN A 54 -11.33 8.09 -19.15
C ASN A 54 -10.33 7.88 -20.32
N CYS A 55 -9.04 7.79 -20.02
CA CYS A 55 -8.00 7.71 -21.06
C CYS A 55 -7.06 6.51 -20.94
N HIS A 56 -7.33 5.61 -19.98
CA HIS A 56 -6.53 4.43 -19.69
C HIS A 56 -5.04 4.73 -19.42
N HIS A 57 -4.75 5.94 -18.94
CA HIS A 57 -3.41 6.32 -18.52
C HIS A 57 -3.12 5.74 -17.13
N ILE A 58 -1.97 5.07 -16.98
CA ILE A 58 -1.44 4.66 -15.68
C ILE A 58 -1.10 5.91 -14.86
N VAL A 59 -1.88 6.20 -13.82
CA VAL A 59 -1.69 7.38 -12.95
C VAL A 59 -0.66 7.13 -11.85
N ALA A 60 -0.54 5.89 -11.38
CA ALA A 60 0.42 5.46 -10.39
C ALA A 60 0.57 3.94 -10.43
N ARG A 61 1.72 3.44 -10.01
CA ARG A 61 1.94 2.02 -9.73
C ARG A 61 1.92 1.81 -8.22
N HIS A 62 1.25 0.75 -7.81
CA HIS A 62 1.11 0.36 -6.42
C HIS A 62 1.90 -0.91 -6.18
N GLU A 63 2.70 -0.88 -5.13
CA GLU A 63 3.46 -2.01 -4.61
C GLU A 63 3.14 -2.11 -3.13
N TYR A 64 2.75 -3.30 -2.71
CA TYR A 64 2.53 -3.67 -1.32
C TYR A 64 3.31 -4.95 -1.07
N THR A 65 4.07 -4.97 0.02
CA THR A 65 4.82 -6.15 0.43
C THR A 65 4.43 -6.51 1.85
N PHE A 66 4.19 -7.79 2.05
CA PHE A 66 4.01 -8.42 3.35
C PHE A 66 5.10 -9.47 3.53
N SER A 67 5.74 -9.49 4.69
CA SER A 67 6.69 -10.55 5.02
C SER A 67 6.62 -10.90 6.50
N VAL A 68 7.05 -12.11 6.84
CA VAL A 68 7.23 -12.53 8.22
C VAL A 68 8.72 -12.70 8.48
N VAL A 69 9.28 -11.83 9.31
CA VAL A 69 10.69 -11.86 9.69
C VAL A 69 10.79 -12.10 11.19
N ASP A 70 11.48 -13.18 11.57
CA ASP A 70 11.55 -13.70 12.94
C ASP A 70 10.13 -13.90 13.55
N GLU A 71 9.72 -13.02 14.48
CA GLU A 71 8.41 -13.04 15.15
C GLU A 71 7.58 -11.77 14.86
N TYR A 72 7.85 -11.11 13.74
CA TYR A 72 7.16 -9.90 13.31
C TYR A 72 6.58 -10.05 11.91
N GLN A 73 5.37 -9.53 11.75
CA GLN A 73 4.75 -9.25 10.46
C GLN A 73 5.18 -7.85 10.02
N GLU A 74 5.79 -7.75 8.86
CA GLU A 74 6.20 -6.48 8.25
C GLU A 74 5.32 -6.16 7.06
N TYR A 75 4.89 -4.90 6.99
CA TYR A 75 4.02 -4.39 5.93
C TYR A 75 4.66 -3.17 5.32
N THR A 76 4.85 -3.15 4.01
CA THR A 76 5.31 -1.95 3.31
C THR A 76 4.39 -1.63 2.13
N MET A 77 4.26 -0.35 1.84
CA MET A 77 3.49 0.15 0.70
C MET A 77 4.24 1.29 0.04
N LEU A 78 4.35 1.22 -1.30
CA LEU A 78 4.88 2.29 -2.13
C LEU A 78 3.97 2.56 -3.32
N CYS A 79 3.35 3.74 -3.31
CA CYS A 79 2.51 4.20 -4.41
C CYS A 79 2.51 5.73 -4.50
N MET A 80 2.60 6.27 -5.71
CA MET A 80 2.53 7.73 -5.92
C MET A 80 1.16 8.32 -5.57
N LEU A 81 0.10 7.52 -5.71
CA LEU A 81 -1.27 7.91 -5.36
C LEU A 81 -1.58 7.63 -3.88
N CYS A 82 -1.38 6.38 -3.45
CA CYS A 82 -1.72 5.96 -2.09
C CYS A 82 -0.74 6.55 -1.06
N GLY A 83 0.56 6.55 -1.35
CA GLY A 83 1.58 7.08 -0.46
C GLY A 83 2.69 6.06 -0.20
N LYS A 84 3.53 6.38 0.77
CA LYS A 84 4.53 5.47 1.34
C LYS A 84 4.14 5.16 2.79
N ALA A 85 4.14 3.89 3.18
CA ALA A 85 3.90 3.46 4.55
C ALA A 85 4.71 2.20 4.86
N GLU A 86 5.09 2.05 6.13
CA GLU A 86 5.84 0.93 6.67
C GLU A 86 5.28 0.65 8.08
N ASP A 87 4.95 -0.60 8.39
CA ASP A 87 4.42 -1.02 9.69
C ASP A 87 4.98 -2.39 10.11
N SER A 88 5.05 -2.65 11.41
CA SER A 88 5.51 -3.93 11.96
C SER A 88 4.71 -4.33 13.20
N ILE A 89 4.19 -5.56 13.21
CA ILE A 89 3.32 -6.07 14.29
C ILE A 89 3.87 -7.40 14.79
N SER A 90 3.98 -7.57 16.12
CA SER A 90 4.37 -8.88 16.68
C SER A 90 3.35 -9.96 16.31
N VAL A 91 3.83 -11.16 15.97
CA VAL A 91 2.98 -12.36 15.89
C VAL A 91 2.61 -12.91 17.27
N LEU A 92 3.37 -12.50 18.31
CA LEU A 92 3.14 -12.91 19.68
C LEU A 92 1.88 -12.26 20.29
N PRO A 93 1.14 -12.98 21.15
CA PRO A 93 -0.06 -12.46 21.81
C PRO A 93 0.23 -11.34 22.84
N ASP A 94 1.46 -11.24 23.34
CA ASP A 94 1.93 -10.19 24.25
C ASP A 94 3.14 -9.52 23.59
N ASP A 95 2.94 -8.37 22.95
CA ASP A 95 4.02 -7.62 22.30
C ASP A 95 4.86 -6.92 23.39
N PRO A 96 6.13 -7.31 23.61
CA PRO A 96 6.97 -6.76 24.67
C PRO A 96 7.36 -5.28 24.44
N ARG A 97 7.01 -4.70 23.29
CA ARG A 97 7.21 -3.28 22.96
C ARG A 97 5.93 -2.45 23.16
N GLN A 98 4.75 -3.09 23.18
CA GLN A 98 3.46 -2.46 23.52
C GLN A 98 3.12 -2.51 25.02
N THR A 99 3.93 -3.20 25.83
CA THR A 99 3.90 -3.10 27.29
C THR A 99 4.49 -1.78 27.76
N ALA A 100 3.86 -0.66 27.40
CA ALA A 100 4.03 0.57 28.15
C ALA A 100 3.52 0.31 29.58
N PRO A 101 4.30 0.59 30.64
CA PRO A 101 3.75 0.54 31.98
C PRO A 101 2.66 1.60 32.07
N LEU A 102 1.44 1.19 32.41
CA LEU A 102 0.37 2.09 32.84
C LEU A 102 0.65 2.62 34.25
N PHE A 103 1.85 3.12 34.54
CA PHE A 103 2.20 3.77 35.82
C PHE A 103 3.31 4.81 35.65
#